data_AF-A0A835PBX4-F1
#
_entry.id   AF-A0A835PBX4-F1
#
_cell.length_a   1.000
_cell.length_b   1.000
_cell.length_c   1.000
_cell.angle_alpha   90.00
_cell.angle_beta   90.00
_cell.angle_gamma   90.00
#
_symmetry.space_group_name_H-M   'P 1'
#
loop_
_entity.id
_entity.type
_entity.pdbx_description
1 polymer ?
#
loop_
_entity_poly.entity_id
_entity_poly.type
_entity_poly.pdbx_seq_one_letter_code
_entity_poly.pdbx_strand_id
1 'polypeptide(L)'
;MSRYLVPADLTVGQFVYVVRKRIKLSAEKAIFIFVKNTLPPTAAMMSAIYEENKDEDGFLYMTYSGLLAGEVVGWKPFPDTTP
;
A
#
# COMPACT_ATOMS: atom_id res chain seq x y z
N MET A 1 -2.94 10.45 -9.40
CA MET A 1 -3.36 9.12 -8.93
C MET A 1 -2.23 8.14 -9.22
N SER A 2 -1.44 7.82 -8.21
CA SER A 2 -0.25 6.97 -8.34
C SER A 2 -0.68 5.51 -8.22
N ARG A 3 -0.35 4.68 -9.22
CA ARG A 3 -0.67 3.24 -9.25
C ARG A 3 0.58 2.43 -8.98
N TYR A 4 0.48 1.46 -8.07
CA TYR A 4 1.58 0.59 -7.71
C TYR A 4 1.23 -0.87 -8.02
N LEU A 5 2.12 -1.54 -8.74
CA LEU A 5 2.10 -2.98 -8.98
C LEU A 5 3.21 -3.58 -8.11
N VAL A 6 2.84 -4.41 -7.16
CA VAL A 6 3.78 -5.05 -6.24
C VAL A 6 3.34 -6.51 -6.04
N PRO A 7 4.27 -7.46 -5.88
CA PRO A 7 3.95 -8.83 -5.53
C PRO A 7 3.05 -8.92 -4.30
N ALA A 8 2.05 -9.81 -4.36
CA ALA A 8 1.12 -10.04 -3.25
C ALA A 8 1.79 -10.68 -2.03
N ASP A 9 2.93 -11.35 -2.23
CA ASP A 9 3.71 -12.07 -1.22
C ASP A 9 4.52 -11.15 -0.28
N LEU A 10 4.45 -9.84 -0.49
CA LEU A 10 5.14 -8.88 0.37
C LEU A 10 4.27 -8.51 1.57
N THR A 11 4.92 -8.29 2.71
CA THR A 11 4.24 -7.77 3.89
C THR A 11 4.01 -6.27 3.75
N VAL A 12 3.05 -5.74 4.50
CA VAL A 12 2.80 -4.30 4.60
C VAL A 12 4.08 -3.54 4.95
N GLY A 13 4.89 -4.06 5.89
CA GLY A 13 6.17 -3.45 6.26
C GLY A 13 7.17 -3.37 5.10
N GLN A 14 7.25 -4.41 4.27
CA GLN A 14 8.09 -4.41 3.07
C GLN A 14 7.55 -3.43 2.02
N PHE A 15 6.23 -3.36 1.85
CA PHE A 15 5.60 -2.40 0.95
C PHE A 15 5.92 -0.95 1.35
N VAL A 16 5.79 -0.61 2.65
CA VAL A 16 6.19 0.71 3.20
C VAL A 16 7.65 1.03 2.85
N TYR A 17 8.55 0.05 2.98
CA TYR A 17 9.97 0.23 2.65
C TYR A 17 10.19 0.51 1.16
N VAL A 18 9.49 -0.20 0.27
CA VAL A 18 9.54 0.02 -1.18
C VAL A 18 9.00 1.39 -1.56
N VAL A 19 7.85 1.79 -1.00
CA VAL A 19 7.26 3.11 -1.23
C VAL A 19 8.24 4.18 -0.77
N ARG A 20 8.76 4.08 0.46
CA ARG A 20 9.76 5.02 1.01
C ARG A 20 10.96 5.19 0.08
N LYS A 21 11.47 4.09 -0.48
CA LYS A 21 12.60 4.12 -1.43
C LYS A 21 12.23 4.75 -2.77
N ARG A 22 10.98 4.57 -3.25
CA ARG A 22 10.46 5.15 -4.50
C ARG A 22 10.25 6.65 -4.41
N ILE A 23 9.63 7.15 -3.34
CA ILE A 23 9.35 8.58 -3.14
C ILE A 23 10.56 9.37 -2.61
N LYS A 24 11.73 8.73 -2.48
CA LYS A 24 12.98 9.30 -1.93
C LYS A 24 12.75 10.03 -0.59
N LEU A 25 11.90 9.48 0.27
CA LEU A 25 11.60 10.11 1.56
C LEU A 25 12.81 9.95 2.50
N SER A 26 13.29 11.07 3.05
CA SER A 26 14.35 11.06 4.07
C SER A 26 13.96 10.16 5.25
N ALA A 27 14.96 9.47 5.81
CA ALA A 27 14.78 8.57 6.96
C ALA A 27 14.18 9.22 8.20
N GLU A 28 14.30 10.54 8.29
CA GLU A 28 13.80 11.36 9.39
C GLU A 28 12.29 11.58 9.32
N LYS A 29 11.66 11.30 8.18
CA LYS A 29 10.20 11.45 8.03
C LYS A 29 9.52 10.10 8.21
N ALA A 30 8.65 10.03 9.22
CA ALA A 30 7.72 8.93 9.36
C ALA A 30 6.69 8.96 8.22
N ILE A 31 6.37 7.79 7.69
CA ILE A 31 5.27 7.57 6.75
C ILE A 31 4.30 6.60 7.40
N PHE A 32 3.02 6.95 7.38
CA PHE A 32 1.95 6.08 7.84
C PHE A 32 1.11 5.68 6.64
N ILE A 33 0.77 4.39 6.55
CA ILE A 33 -0.12 3.88 5.51
C ILE A 33 -1.42 3.46 6.18
N PHE A 34 -2.52 3.93 5.60
CA PHE A 34 -3.88 3.59 5.99
C PHE A 34 -4.54 2.85 4.84
N VAL A 35 -5.25 1.78 5.14
CA VAL A 35 -6.01 0.97 4.20
C VAL A 35 -7.45 0.99 4.67
N LYS A 36 -8.40 1.45 3.84
CA LYS A 36 -9.80 1.68 4.26
C LYS A 36 -9.92 2.34 5.64
N ASN A 37 -9.24 3.48 5.84
CA ASN A 37 -9.21 4.22 7.11
C ASN A 37 -8.62 3.47 8.33
N THR A 38 -8.03 2.28 8.15
CA THR A 38 -7.45 1.47 9.21
C THR A 38 -5.94 1.38 9.05
N LEU A 39 -5.19 1.31 10.16
CA LEU A 39 -3.76 1.02 10.14
C LEU A 39 -3.56 -0.50 10.06
N PRO A 40 -3.15 -1.05 8.91
CA PRO A 40 -2.91 -2.49 8.81
C PRO A 40 -1.68 -2.90 9.65
N PRO A 41 -1.65 -4.14 10.16
CA PRO A 41 -0.47 -4.66 10.84
C PRO A 41 0.71 -4.76 9.86
N THR A 42 1.90 -4.30 10.26
CA THR A 42 3.12 -4.40 9.42
C THR A 42 3.53 -5.84 9.11
N ALA A 43 3.13 -6.79 9.96
CA ALA A 43 3.34 -8.23 9.79
C ALA A 43 2.30 -8.90 8.88
N ALA A 44 1.19 -8.22 8.54
CA ALA A 44 0.19 -8.76 7.64
C ALA A 44 0.72 -8.80 6.19
N MET A 45 0.27 -9.81 5.44
CA MET A 45 0.54 -9.90 4.01
C MET A 45 -0.33 -8.92 3.23
N MET A 46 0.22 -8.35 2.16
CA MET A 46 -0.55 -7.49 1.25
C MET A 46 -1.72 -8.24 0.60
N SER A 47 -1.56 -9.53 0.30
CA SER A 47 -2.63 -10.41 -0.18
C SER A 47 -3.83 -10.46 0.77
N ALA A 48 -3.60 -10.72 2.06
CA ALA A 48 -4.66 -10.79 3.06
C ALA A 48 -5.39 -9.45 3.20
N ILE A 49 -4.63 -8.35 3.30
CA ILE A 49 -5.21 -7.01 3.35
C ILE A 49 -6.03 -6.71 2.09
N TYR A 50 -5.53 -7.12 0.92
CA TYR A 50 -6.23 -6.96 -0.35
C TYR A 50 -7.54 -7.76 -0.39
N GLU A 51 -7.56 -9.02 0.02
CA GLU A 51 -8.79 -9.82 0.01
C GLU A 51 -9.89 -9.24 0.91
N GLU A 52 -9.50 -8.72 2.09
CA GLU A 52 -10.44 -8.11 3.05
C GLU A 52 -10.87 -6.68 2.67
N ASN A 53 -9.99 -5.92 1.99
CA ASN A 53 -10.19 -4.47 1.81
C ASN A 53 -10.22 -3.99 0.35
N LYS A 54 -10.07 -4.87 -0.64
CA LYS A 54 -10.19 -4.50 -2.06
C LYS A 54 -11.57 -3.88 -2.34
N ASP A 55 -11.57 -3.02 -3.33
CA ASP A 55 -12.77 -2.43 -3.89
C ASP A 55 -13.35 -3.31 -5.01
N GLU A 56 -14.57 -3.00 -5.46
CA GLU A 56 -15.24 -3.75 -6.54
C GLU A 56 -14.48 -3.63 -7.87
N ASP A 57 -13.74 -2.54 -8.07
CA ASP A 57 -12.84 -2.33 -9.22
C ASP A 57 -11.61 -3.26 -9.22
N GLY A 58 -11.40 -4.05 -8.18
CA GLY A 58 -10.21 -4.89 -8.02
C GLY A 58 -8.95 -4.09 -7.67
N PHE A 59 -9.10 -2.89 -7.11
CA PHE A 59 -8.00 -2.10 -6.58
C PHE A 59 -8.09 -2.01 -5.05
N LEU A 60 -6.93 -2.00 -4.41
CA LEU A 60 -6.80 -1.65 -3.00
C LEU A 60 -6.41 -0.19 -2.89
N TYR A 61 -7.30 0.60 -2.31
CA TYR A 61 -7.02 2.01 -2.02
C TYR A 61 -6.29 2.13 -0.69
N MET A 62 -5.13 2.76 -0.75
CA MET A 62 -4.31 3.03 0.42
C MET A 62 -3.99 4.52 0.45
N THR A 63 -4.08 5.11 1.62
CA THR A 63 -3.71 6.49 1.85
C THR A 63 -2.43 6.49 2.64
N TYR A 64 -1.35 7.02 2.07
CA TYR A 64 -0.17 7.28 2.87
C TYR A 64 -0.18 8.74 3.32
N SER A 65 0.01 8.96 4.61
CA SER A 65 0.17 10.29 5.19
C SER A 65 1.62 10.47 5.60
N GLY A 66 2.32 11.33 4.86
CA GLY A 66 3.55 11.95 5.35
C GLY A 66 3.18 13.21 6.13
N LEU A 67 4.09 13.70 6.97
CA LEU A 67 3.93 14.90 7.81
C LEU A 67 3.38 16.15 7.08
N LEU A 68 3.38 16.19 5.74
CA LEU A 68 2.97 17.35 4.93
C LEU A 68 1.95 17.06 3.82
N ALA A 69 1.58 15.81 3.53
CA ALA A 69 0.54 15.50 2.53
C ALA A 69 0.05 14.04 2.65
N GLY A 70 -1.27 13.86 2.58
CA GLY A 70 -1.91 12.56 2.39
C GLY A 70 -2.17 12.33 0.90
N GLU A 71 -1.55 11.31 0.28
CA GLU A 71 -1.83 10.92 -1.09
C GLU A 71 -2.48 9.54 -1.12
N VAL A 72 -3.52 9.40 -1.95
CA VAL A 72 -4.22 8.14 -2.18
C VAL A 72 -3.57 7.41 -3.35
N VAL A 73 -3.20 6.16 -3.10
CA VAL A 73 -2.58 5.27 -4.08
C VAL A 73 -3.44 4.05 -4.30
N GLY A 74 -3.59 3.66 -5.56
CA GLY A 74 -4.22 2.41 -5.94
C GLY A 74 -3.17 1.31 -6.06
N TRP A 75 -3.44 0.16 -5.46
CA TRP A 75 -2.56 -1.00 -5.48
C TRP A 75 -3.29 -2.25 -5.96
N LYS A 76 -2.58 -3.08 -6.73
CA LYS A 76 -3.11 -4.37 -7.21
C LYS A 76 -1.98 -5.40 -7.27
N PRO A 77 -2.24 -6.68 -6.93
CA PRO A 77 -1.24 -7.73 -7.00
C PRO A 77 -0.80 -8.05 -8.44
N PHE A 78 0.42 -8.54 -8.59
CA PHE A 78 0.97 -9.08 -9.84
C PHE A 78 1.28 -10.58 -9.68
N PRO A 79 1.02 -11.45 -10.68
CA PRO A 79 0.33 -11.20 -11.95
C PRO A 79 -1.15 -10.93 -11.69
N ASP A 80 -1.74 -10.04 -12.48
CA ASP A 80 -3.14 -9.67 -12.35
C ASP A 80 -4.00 -10.92 -12.63
N THR A 81 -4.48 -11.62 -11.59
CA THR A 81 -5.27 -12.87 -11.72
C THR A 81 -6.73 -12.60 -12.08
N THR A 82 -7.03 -11.43 -12.66
CA THR A 82 -8.35 -11.18 -13.25
C THR A 82 -8.40 -12.01 -14.55
N PRO A 83 -9.30 -12.99 -14.68
CA PRO A 83 -9.45 -13.77 -15.91
C PRO A 83 -9.84 -12.89 -17.11
#